data_AF-A0A5A7N035-F1
#
_entry.id   AF-A0A5A7N035-F1
#
_cell.length_a   1.000
_cell.length_b   1.000
_cell.length_c   1.000
_cell.angle_alpha   90.00
_cell.angle_beta   90.00
_cell.angle_gamma   90.00
#
_symmetry.space_group_name_H-M   'P 1'
#
loop_
_entity.id
_entity.type
_entity.pdbx_description
1 polymer ?
#
loop_
_entity_poly.entity_id
_entity_poly.type
_entity_poly.pdbx_seq_one_letter_code
_entity_poly.pdbx_strand_id
1 'polypeptide(L)' 'MIDALQKMRGERTIIMVSHRPSHIRLADRVLQLENGMLVHDGTPEQIYARIGEKTL' A
#
# COMPACT_ATOMS: atom_id res chain seq x y z
N MET A 1 12.15 -3.83 -9.92
CA MET A 1 10.81 -3.22 -9.79
C MET A 1 10.78 -2.16 -8.70
N ILE A 2 11.12 -2.52 -7.45
CA ILE A 2 11.18 -1.56 -6.32
C ILE A 2 12.06 -0.35 -6.64
N ASP A 3 13.25 -0.56 -7.22
CA ASP A 3 14.16 0.55 -7.57
C ASP A 3 13.58 1.52 -8.60
N ALA A 4 12.75 1.04 -9.52
CA ALA A 4 12.09 1.90 -10.50
C ALA A 4 11.00 2.75 -9.86
N LEU A 5 10.21 2.17 -8.95
CA LEU A 5 9.20 2.89 -8.18
C LEU A 5 9.84 3.97 -7.29
N GLN A 6 10.96 3.66 -6.64
CA GLN A 6 11.69 4.62 -5.82
C GLN A 6 12.23 5.79 -6.65
N LYS A 7 12.79 5.54 -7.84
CA LYS A 7 13.26 6.62 -8.73
C LYS A 7 12.14 7.56 -9.20
N MET A 8 10.92 7.06 -9.35
CA MET A 8 9.78 7.85 -9.81
C MET A 8 9.05 8.57 -8.67
N ARG A 9 9.30 8.20 -7.42
CA ARG A 9 8.63 8.76 -6.24
C ARG A 9 8.95 10.25 -6.12
N GLY A 10 7.93 11.06 -5.89
CA GLY A 10 8.05 12.52 -5.82
C GLY A 10 8.01 13.24 -7.18
N GLU A 11 8.24 12.53 -8.29
CA GLU A 11 8.09 13.10 -9.64
C GLU A 11 6.72 12.80 -10.26
N ARG A 12 6.13 11.66 -9.90
CA ARG A 12 4.87 11.16 -10.49
C ARG A 12 3.97 10.56 -9.41
N THR A 13 2.67 10.64 -9.62
CA THR A 13 1.70 9.87 -8.83
C THR A 13 1.76 8.40 -9.24
N ILE A 14 1.96 7.51 -8.28
CA ILE A 14 2.06 6.07 -8.49
C ILE A 14 0.87 5.41 -7.81
N ILE A 15 0.09 4.66 -8.58
CA ILE A 15 -0.97 3.79 -8.06
C ILE A 15 -0.54 2.36 -8.35
N MET A 16 -0.53 1.51 -7.32
CA MET A 16 -0.15 0.11 -7.44
C MET A 16 -1.11 -0.78 -6.65
N VAL A 17 -1.35 -1.99 -7.16
CA VAL A 17 -2.14 -3.03 -6.49
C VAL A 17 -1.20 -4.19 -6.17
N SER A 18 -1.19 -4.66 -4.92
CA SER A 18 -0.32 -5.77 -4.53
C SER A 18 -0.84 -6.53 -3.32
N HIS A 19 -0.59 -7.83 -3.31
CA HIS A 19 -0.75 -8.72 -2.16
C HIS A 19 0.58 -8.99 -1.43
N ARG A 20 1.64 -8.24 -1.76
CA ARG A 20 2.98 -8.45 -1.19
C ARG A 20 3.25 -7.37 -0.15
N PRO A 21 3.49 -7.73 1.13
CA PRO A 21 3.77 -6.76 2.18
C PRO A 21 4.96 -5.84 1.88
N SER A 22 5.97 -6.36 1.17
CA SER A 22 7.14 -5.61 0.73
C SER A 22 6.82 -4.46 -0.23
N HIS A 23 5.75 -4.56 -1.02
CA HIS A 23 5.32 -3.45 -1.89
C HIS A 23 4.43 -2.48 -1.13
N ILE A 24 3.51 -3.00 -0.33
CA ILE A 24 2.60 -2.18 0.49
C ILE A 24 3.40 -1.25 1.41
N ARG A 25 4.52 -1.74 1.99
CA ARG A 25 5.45 -0.91 2.80
C ARG A 25 6.07 0.28 2.07
N LEU A 26 6.11 0.27 0.74
CA LEU A 26 6.68 1.38 -0.03
C LEU A 26 5.66 2.49 -0.30
N ALA A 27 4.37 2.22 -0.08
CA ALA A 27 3.30 3.15 -0.35
C ALA A 27 3.26 4.28 0.69
N ASP A 28 3.00 5.50 0.23
CA ASP A 28 2.70 6.62 1.13
C ASP A 28 1.33 6.45 1.82
N ARG A 29 0.40 5.75 1.16
CA ARG A 29 -0.98 5.50 1.60
C ARG A 29 -1.45 4.15 1.06
N VAL A 30 -2.18 3.41 1.88
CA VAL A 30 -2.76 2.09 1.58
C VAL A 30 -4.27 2.20 1.63
N LEU A 31 -4.91 1.71 0.57
CA LEU A 31 -6.37 1.61 0.44
C LEU A 31 -6.71 0.13 0.32
N GLN A 32 -7.48 -0.40 1.27
CA GLN A 32 -7.97 -1.77 1.20
C GLN A 32 -9.41 -1.77 0.71
N LEU A 33 -9.64 -2.50 -0.37
CA LEU A 33 -10.95 -2.71 -0.95
C LEU A 33 -11.42 -4.12 -0.64
N GLU A 34 -12.64 -4.24 -0.11
CA GLU A 34 -13.32 -5.51 0.08
C GLU A 34 -14.74 -5.40 -0.47
N ASN A 35 -15.14 -6.37 -1.31
CA ASN A 35 -16.47 -6.40 -1.94
C ASN A 35 -16.85 -5.07 -2.63
N GLY A 36 -15.87 -4.40 -3.25
CA GLY A 36 -16.07 -3.11 -3.93
C GLY A 36 -16.15 -1.89 -3.01
N MET A 37 -15.95 -2.07 -1.70
CA MET A 37 -16.02 -1.01 -0.70
C MET A 37 -14.64 -0.72 -0.11
N LEU A 38 -14.36 0.56 0.16
CA LEU A 38 -13.16 0.97 0.89
C LEU A 38 -13.33 0.69 2.38
N VAL A 39 -12.59 -0.31 2.88
CA VAL A 39 -12.67 -0.72 4.29
C VAL A 39 -11.54 -0.13 5.14
N HIS A 40 -10.37 0.13 4.53
CA HIS A 40 -9.26 0.77 5.22
C HIS A 40 -8.54 1.79 4.35
N ASP A 41 -8.06 2.83 5.02
CA ASP A 41 -7.37 3.97 4.44
C ASP A 41 -6.40 4.55 5.48
N GLY A 42 -5.11 4.57 5.17
CA GLY A 42 -4.07 5.05 6.08
C GLY A 42 -2.66 4.76 5.59
N THR A 43 -1.66 5.05 6.43
CA THR A 43 -0.27 4.64 6.14
C THR A 43 -0.11 3.12 6.28
N PRO A 44 0.90 2.50 5.67
CA PRO A 44 1.16 1.08 5.85
C PRO A 44 1.19 0.66 7.33
N GLU A 45 1.85 1.44 8.18
CA GLU A 45 1.98 1.17 9.62
C GLU A 45 0.62 1.18 10.32
N GLN A 46 -0.24 2.14 10.00
CA GLN A 46 -1.59 2.22 10.58
C GLN A 46 -2.46 1.03 10.18
N ILE A 47 -2.38 0.60 8.92
CA ILE A 47 -3.16 -0.54 8.45
C ILE A 47 -2.62 -1.84 9.06
N TYR A 48 -1.31 -2.05 9.07
CA TYR A 48 -0.70 -3.22 9.71
C TYR A 48 -0.99 -3.31 11.20
N ALA A 49 -1.02 -2.18 11.92
CA ALA A 49 -1.40 -2.15 13.32
C ALA A 49 -2.87 -2.56 13.57
N ARG A 50 -3.76 -2.35 12.58
CA ARG A 50 -5.19 -2.68 12.68
C ARG A 50 -5.49 -4.14 12.36
N ILE A 51 -4.91 -4.69 11.30
CA ILE A 51 -5.32 -6.00 10.75
C ILE A 51 -4.20 -7.05 10.68
N GLY A 52 -2.95 -6.65 10.96
CA GLY A 52 -1.78 -7.53 10.89
C GLY A 52 -1.25 -7.73 9.46
N GLU A 53 0.06 -8.01 9.36
CA GLU A 53 0.79 -8.05 8.07
C GLU A 53 0.34 -9.16 7.11
N LYS A 54 -0.24 -10.25 7.64
CA LYS A 54 -0.67 -11.41 6.84
C LYS A 54 -2.09 -11.27 6.28
N THR A 55 -2.81 -10.21 6.64
CA THR A 55 -4.23 -10.02 6.34
C THR A 55 -4.45 -9.02 5.20
N LEU A 56 -3.37 -8.48 4.62
CA LEU A 56 -3.35 -7.54 3.49
C LEU A 56 -2.98 -8.20 2.16
#